data_AF-G2GWT2-F1
#
_entry.id   AF-G2GWT2-F1
#
_cell.length_a   1.000
_cell.length_b   1.000
_cell.length_c   1.000
_cell.angle_alpha   90.00
_cell.angle_beta   90.00
_cell.angle_gamma   90.00
#
_symmetry.space_group_name_H-M   'P 1'
#
loop_
_entity.id
_entity.type
_entity.pdbx_description
1 polymer ?
#
loop_
_entity_poly.entity_id
_entity_poly.type
_entity_poly.pdbx_seq_one_letter_code
_entity_poly.pdbx_strand_id
1 'polypeptide(L)'
;MKSLTLFNTQVRVADDNMISLTDMWKAAKAVDRNVDNLRPTDFLRSSVIKLFINALIKGGIFTPFTIIKGRNGGTFATRYNV
;
A
#
# COMPACT_ATOMS: atom_id res chain seq x y z
N MET A 1 5.86 -14.07 -6.74
CA MET A 1 5.84 -12.89 -5.84
C MET A 1 6.76 -11.81 -6.36
N LYS A 2 6.22 -10.63 -6.68
CA LYS A 2 7.02 -9.42 -6.92
C LYS A 2 7.18 -8.70 -5.59
N SER A 3 8.40 -8.31 -5.22
CA SER A 3 8.64 -7.50 -4.02
C SER A 3 9.09 -6.12 -4.44
N LEU A 4 8.45 -5.09 -3.89
CA LEU A 4 8.91 -3.71 -4.00
C LEU A 4 9.72 -3.38 -2.74
N THR A 5 10.76 -2.57 -2.85
CA THR A 5 11.50 -2.09 -1.69
C THR A 5 11.18 -0.62 -1.43
N LEU A 6 10.72 -0.29 -0.22
CA LEU A 6 10.54 1.08 0.27
C LEU A 6 11.42 1.29 1.50
N PHE A 7 12.26 2.33 1.49
CA PHE A 7 13.13 2.64 2.63
C PHE A 7 13.96 1.43 3.11
N ASN A 8 14.53 0.68 2.16
CA ASN A 8 15.25 -0.59 2.41
C ASN A 8 14.41 -1.71 3.08
N THR A 9 13.10 -1.54 3.15
CA THR A 9 12.16 -2.53 3.68
C THR A 9 11.35 -3.13 2.53
N GLN A 10 11.20 -4.46 2.52
CA GLN A 10 10.36 -5.13 1.52
C GLN A 10 8.87 -4.85 1.78
N VAL A 11 8.18 -4.51 0.70
CA VAL A 11 6.73 -4.34 0.63
C VAL A 11 6.18 -5.43 -0.28
N ARG A 12 5.28 -6.24 0.27
CA ARG A 12 4.65 -7.32 -0.48
C ARG A 12 3.71 -6.76 -1.54
N VAL A 13 3.85 -7.29 -2.76
CA VAL A 13 2.88 -7.20 -3.83
C VAL A 13 2.31 -8.59 -4.06
N ALA A 14 1.03 -8.78 -3.73
CA ALA A 14 0.35 -10.05 -3.93
C ALA A 14 0.07 -10.30 -5.41
N ASP A 15 -0.24 -11.55 -5.72
CA ASP A 15 -0.76 -11.94 -7.04
C ASP A 15 -2.05 -11.12 -7.27
N ASP A 16 -2.18 -10.46 -8.43
CA ASP A 16 -3.15 -9.37 -8.76
C ASP A 16 -2.72 -7.92 -8.43
N ASN A 17 -1.41 -7.66 -8.29
CA ASN A 17 -0.84 -6.33 -8.02
C ASN A 17 -1.37 -5.67 -6.74
N MET A 18 -1.83 -6.45 -5.76
CA MET A 18 -2.32 -5.87 -4.50
C MET A 18 -1.13 -5.43 -3.65
N ILE A 19 -1.05 -4.14 -3.32
CA ILE A 19 0.05 -3.55 -2.55
C ILE A 19 -0.27 -3.61 -1.06
N SER A 20 0.66 -4.14 -0.25
CA SER A 20 0.49 -4.19 1.20
C SER A 20 0.70 -2.82 1.86
N LEU A 21 -0.40 -2.17 2.26
CA LEU A 21 -0.35 -0.92 3.03
C LEU A 21 0.27 -1.14 4.42
N THR A 22 0.08 -2.32 5.01
CA THR A 22 0.69 -2.65 6.30
C THR A 22 2.21 -2.69 6.21
N ASP A 23 2.77 -3.26 5.14
CA ASP A 23 4.22 -3.29 4.97
C ASP A 23 4.75 -1.89 4.66
N MET A 24 4.02 -1.06 3.90
CA MET A 24 4.36 0.35 3.72
C MET A 24 4.38 1.12 5.04
N TRP A 25 3.40 0.88 5.92
CA TRP A 25 3.33 1.48 7.25
C TRP A 25 4.52 1.06 8.13
N LYS A 26 4.87 -0.24 8.12
CA LYS A 26 6.06 -0.75 8.81
C LYS A 26 7.35 -0.15 8.25
N ALA A 27 7.47 -0.04 6.92
CA ALA A 27 8.62 0.56 6.26
C ALA A 27 8.78 2.04 6.65
N ALA A 28 7.69 2.80 6.70
CA ALA A 28 7.70 4.19 7.15
C ALA A 28 8.10 4.31 8.62
N LYS A 29 7.56 3.43 9.48
CA LYS A 29 7.92 3.37 10.91
C LYS A 29 9.40 3.03 11.12
N ALA A 30 9.97 2.15 10.29
CA ALA A 30 11.38 1.75 10.38
C ALA A 30 12.37 2.88 10.05
N VAL A 31 11.91 3.97 9.41
CA VAL A 31 12.72 5.17 9.14
C VAL A 31 12.20 6.39 9.89
N ASP A 32 11.67 6.17 11.10
CA ASP A 32 11.22 7.19 12.05
C ASP A 32 10.23 8.21 11.47
N ARG A 33 9.42 7.81 10.48
CA ARG A 33 8.25 8.61 10.11
C ARG A 33 7.23 8.49 11.24
N ASN A 34 6.75 9.63 11.73
CA ASN A 34 5.71 9.69 12.75
C ASN A 34 4.37 9.17 12.19
N VAL A 35 4.19 7.85 12.20
CA VAL A 35 3.01 7.14 11.68
C VAL A 35 2.34 6.26 12.74
N ASP A 36 2.76 6.35 14.00
CA ASP A 36 2.26 5.50 15.10
C ASP A 36 0.76 5.70 15.37
N ASN A 37 0.26 6.92 15.13
CA ASN A 37 -1.15 7.26 15.27
C ASN A 37 -1.97 7.05 13.99
N LEU A 38 -1.35 6.50 12.93
CA LEU A 38 -2.00 6.25 11.66
C LEU A 38 -2.28 4.75 11.49
N ARG A 39 -3.46 4.44 10.95
CA ARG A 39 -3.75 3.11 10.43
C ARG A 39 -3.16 2.97 9.02
N PRO A 40 -2.82 1.75 8.57
CA PRO A 40 -2.35 1.53 7.19
C PRO A 40 -3.28 2.12 6.12
N THR A 41 -4.60 2.09 6.34
CA THR A 41 -5.59 2.70 5.41
C THR A 41 -5.51 4.22 5.36
N ASP A 42 -5.03 4.89 6.41
CA ASP A 42 -4.93 6.35 6.46
C ASP A 42 -3.88 6.89 5.46
N PHE A 43 -2.98 6.03 4.98
CA PHE A 43 -2.04 6.37 3.90
C PHE A 43 -2.76 6.77 2.62
N LEU A 44 -3.94 6.20 2.38
CA LEU A 44 -4.79 6.56 1.25
C LEU A 44 -5.50 7.91 1.44
N ARG A 45 -5.24 8.67 2.51
CA ARG A 45 -5.65 10.09 2.58
C ARG A 45 -4.67 11.00 1.85
N SER A 46 -3.41 10.57 1.70
CA SER A 46 -2.38 11.31 0.98
C SER A 46 -2.51 11.15 -0.53
N SER A 47 -2.65 12.26 -1.25
CA SER A 47 -2.69 12.28 -2.72
C SER A 47 -1.41 11.69 -3.34
N VAL A 48 -0.25 11.96 -2.74
CA VAL A 48 1.05 11.44 -3.19
C VAL A 48 1.10 9.91 -3.05
N ILE A 49 0.64 9.37 -1.92
CA ILE A 49 0.63 7.92 -1.71
C ILE A 49 -0.38 7.23 -2.64
N LYS A 50 -1.56 7.85 -2.87
CA LYS A 50 -2.52 7.35 -3.87
C LYS A 50 -1.88 7.27 -5.25
N LEU A 51 -1.24 8.33 -5.71
CA LEU A 51 -0.58 8.37 -7.02
C LEU A 51 0.50 7.29 -7.13
N PHE A 52 1.30 7.13 -6.08
CA PHE A 52 2.32 6.10 -6.00
C PHE A 52 1.73 4.69 -6.13
N ILE A 53 0.71 4.36 -5.34
CA ILE A 53 0.06 3.05 -5.41
C ILE A 53 -0.62 2.86 -6.77
N ASN A 54 -1.26 3.89 -7.32
CA ASN A 54 -1.87 3.85 -8.65
C ASN A 54 -0.85 3.53 -9.74
N ALA A 55 0.34 4.13 -9.70
CA ALA A 55 1.41 3.80 -10.62
C ALA A 55 1.84 2.33 -10.52
N LEU A 56 1.92 1.78 -9.31
CA LEU A 56 2.31 0.37 -9.08
C LEU A 56 1.26 -0.62 -9.61
N ILE A 57 -0.02 -0.34 -9.41
CA ILE A 57 -1.13 -1.18 -9.88
C ILE A 57 -1.50 -0.92 -11.34
N LYS A 58 -0.73 -0.09 -12.05
CA LYS A 58 -0.98 0.37 -13.43
C LYS A 58 -2.37 1.00 -13.61
N GLY A 59 -2.84 1.73 -12.59
CA GLY A 59 -4.03 2.55 -12.63
C GLY A 59 -3.73 3.98 -13.11
N GLY A 60 -4.78 4.70 -13.53
CA GLY A 60 -4.74 6.16 -13.73
C GLY A 60 -4.88 6.95 -12.41
N ILE A 61 -4.70 8.27 -12.48
CA ILE A 61 -4.71 9.21 -11.32
C ILE A 61 -5.97 9.04 -10.44
N PHE A 62 -7.12 8.82 -11.06
CA PHE A 62 -8.43 8.71 -10.40
C PHE A 62 -8.90 7.27 -10.18
N THR A 63 -8.00 6.29 -10.28
CA THR A 63 -8.38 4.89 -10.09
C THR A 63 -8.82 4.69 -8.64
N PRO A 64 -10.06 4.22 -8.39
CA PRO A 64 -10.50 3.92 -7.05
C PRO A 64 -9.78 2.68 -6.52
N PHE A 65 -9.62 2.62 -5.20
CA PHE A 65 -9.00 1.49 -4.51
C PHE A 65 -10.05 0.60 -3.85
N THR A 66 -9.83 -0.70 -3.92
CA THR A 66 -10.47 -1.67 -3.04
C THR A 66 -9.52 -2.01 -1.90
N ILE A 67 -10.04 -2.08 -0.67
CA ILE A 67 -9.28 -2.49 0.51
C ILE A 67 -9.66 -3.91 0.90
N ILE A 68 -8.65 -4.78 0.94
CA ILE A 68 -8.84 -6.20 1.24
C ILE A 68 -8.01 -6.56 2.46
N LYS A 69 -8.60 -7.35 3.37
CA LYS A 69 -7.89 -7.92 4.51
C LYS A 69 -7.23 -9.23 4.08
N GLY A 70 -5.91 -9.33 4.28
CA GLY A 70 -5.17 -10.54 3.97
C GLY A 70 -5.53 -11.71 4.90
N ARG A 71 -5.45 -12.94 4.38
CA ARG A 71 -5.78 -14.19 5.12
C ARG A 71 -4.92 -14.39 6.38
N ASN A 72 -3.67 -13.94 6.36
CA ASN A 72 -2.72 -14.00 7.48
C ASN A 72 -2.50 -12.64 8.14
N GLY A 73 -3.51 -11.75 8.06
CA GLY A 73 -3.38 -10.35 8.46
C GLY A 73 -2.75 -9.47 7.38
N GLY A 74 -2.75 -8.16 7.64
CA GLY A 74 -2.33 -7.13 6.69
C GLY A 74 -3.49 -6.53 5.90
N THR A 75 -3.33 -5.26 5.56
CA THR A 75 -4.26 -4.46 4.77
C THR A 75 -3.65 -4.24 3.40
N PHE A 76 -4.38 -4.58 2.34
CA PHE A 76 -3.93 -4.46 0.97
C PHE A 76 -4.81 -3.49 0.19
N ALA A 77 -4.19 -2.70 -0.67
CA ALA A 77 -4.87 -1.87 -1.66
C ALA A 77 -4.69 -2.48 -3.05
N THR A 78 -5.79 -2.57 -3.79
CA THR A 78 -5.77 -2.97 -5.20
C THR A 78 -6.69 -2.06 -6.01
N ARG A 79 -6.64 -2.19 -7.33
CA ARG A 79 -7.55 -1.51 -8.24
C ARG A 79 -8.99 -1.95 -7.95
N TYR A 80 -9.91 -1.00 -7.93
CA TYR A 80 -11.32 -1.33 -7.96
C TYR A 80 -11.66 -1.96 -9.32
N ASN A 81 -11.96 -3.25 -9.30
CA ASN A 81 -12.44 -4.01 -10.45
C ASN A 81 -13.94 -4.24 -10.26
N VAL A 82 -14.74 -3.82 -11.25
CA VAL A 82 -16.15 -4.20 -11.39
C VAL A 82 -16.21 -5.51 -12.16
#